data_AF-A0A7L3AUU8-F1
#
_entry.id   AF-A0A7L3AUU8-F1
#
_cell.length_a   1.000
_cell.length_b   1.000
_cell.length_c   1.000
_cell.angle_alpha   90.00
_cell.angle_beta   90.00
_cell.angle_gamma   90.00
#
_symmetry.space_group_name_H-M   'P 1'
#
loop_
_entity.id
_entity.type
_entity.pdbx_description
1 polymer ?
#
loop_
_entity_poly.entity_id
_entity_poly.type
_entity_poly.pdbx_seq_one_letter_code
_entity_poly.pdbx_strand_id
1 'polypeptide(L)'
;CIPLETESQKLFAFEWENPRTGERTQLCWTVLPQGFKNTTTILANQLAKELESWREENPKVTLLQYVDDILLGTSTQQESIQFTISLLNFLGAAGYKVSKKKAQIAQQTVIYLGLTIAQGQRSIGTERKEAICQVP
;
A
#
# COMPACT_ATOMS: atom_id res chain seq x y z
N CYS A 1 -4.00 -2.84 9.64
CA CYS A 1 -5.39 -2.99 9.17
C CYS A 1 -6.24 -1.93 9.85
N ILE A 2 -7.16 -1.28 9.14
CA ILE A 2 -7.96 -0.18 9.69
C ILE A 2 -9.17 -0.78 10.43
N PRO A 3 -9.32 -0.52 11.75
CA PRO A 3 -10.48 -0.97 12.51
C PRO A 3 -11.78 -0.36 11.96
N LEU A 4 -12.88 -1.13 12.01
CA LEU A 4 -14.21 -0.60 11.74
C LEU A 4 -14.85 -0.09 13.03
N GLU A 5 -15.52 1.05 12.94
CA GLU A 5 -16.37 1.57 14.00
C GLU A 5 -17.46 0.54 14.34
N THR A 6 -17.73 0.36 15.64
CA THR A 6 -18.56 -0.75 16.14
C THR A 6 -19.96 -0.71 15.53
N GLU A 7 -20.53 0.48 15.37
CA GLU A 7 -21.85 0.69 14.76
C GLU A 7 -21.87 0.34 13.26
N SER A 8 -20.73 0.48 12.58
CA SER A 8 -20.61 0.20 11.13
C SER A 8 -20.39 -1.28 10.82
N GLN A 9 -20.00 -2.11 11.80
CA GLN A 9 -19.73 -3.54 11.59
C GLN A 9 -20.95 -4.30 11.03
N LYS A 10 -22.16 -3.91 11.48
CA LYS A 10 -23.42 -4.51 11.03
C LYS A 10 -23.71 -4.29 9.54
N LEU A 11 -23.17 -3.22 8.94
CA LEU A 11 -23.30 -2.95 7.51
C LEU A 11 -22.54 -3.96 6.64
N PHE A 12 -21.58 -4.66 7.23
CA PHE A 12 -20.75 -5.65 6.57
C PHE A 12 -21.03 -7.06 7.10
N ALA A 13 -22.26 -7.33 7.55
CA ALA A 13 -22.66 -8.66 7.97
C ALA A 13 -22.76 -9.62 6.77
N PHE A 14 -22.38 -10.88 6.97
CA PHE A 14 -22.57 -11.96 6.01
C PHE A 14 -22.99 -13.25 6.72
N GLU A 15 -23.69 -14.12 6.01
CA GLU A 15 -24.05 -15.44 6.51
C GLU A 15 -22.98 -16.45 6.11
N TRP A 16 -22.66 -17.34 7.05
CA TRP A 16 -21.81 -18.50 6.81
C TRP A 16 -22.54 -19.76 7.27
N GLU A 17 -22.61 -20.75 6.39
CA GLU A 17 -23.14 -22.07 6.70
C GLU A 17 -21.98 -23.05 6.90
N ASN A 18 -21.98 -23.74 8.03
CA ASN A 18 -20.99 -24.77 8.30
C ASN A 18 -21.24 -25.98 7.40
N PRO A 19 -20.31 -26.35 6.50
CA PRO A 19 -20.53 -27.43 5.54
C PRO A 19 -20.61 -28.82 6.19
N ARG A 20 -20.21 -28.96 7.47
CA ARG A 20 -20.26 -30.24 8.21
C ARG A 20 -21.50 -30.37 9.08
N THR A 21 -21.94 -29.29 9.73
CA THR A 21 -23.08 -29.32 10.67
C THR A 21 -24.36 -28.75 10.07
N GLY A 22 -24.28 -28.02 8.96
CA GLY A 22 -25.42 -27.30 8.36
C GLY A 22 -25.86 -26.06 9.15
N GLU A 23 -25.15 -25.71 10.23
CA GLU A 23 -25.49 -24.56 11.06
C GLU A 23 -25.19 -23.24 10.34
N ARG A 24 -26.15 -22.32 10.37
CA ARG A 24 -26.02 -20.98 9.79
C ARG A 24 -25.74 -19.97 10.89
N THR A 25 -24.72 -19.16 10.68
CA THR A 25 -24.32 -18.09 11.60
C THR A 25 -24.09 -16.80 10.83
N GLN A 26 -24.51 -15.68 11.41
CA GLN A 26 -24.18 -14.36 10.89
C GLN A 26 -22.87 -13.87 11.52
N LEU A 27 -21.95 -13.42 10.67
CA LEU A 27 -20.65 -12.86 11.05
C LEU A 27 -20.54 -11.43 10.54
N CYS A 28 -19.74 -10.60 11.21
CA CYS A 28 -19.45 -9.23 10.79
C CYS A 28 -17.94 -9.00 10.72
N TRP A 29 -17.52 -8.09 9.85
CA TRP A 29 -16.13 -7.64 9.79
C TRP A 29 -15.82 -6.66 10.92
N THR A 30 -14.68 -6.84 11.59
CA THR A 30 -14.14 -5.91 12.62
C THR A 30 -13.11 -4.92 12.06
N VAL A 31 -12.67 -5.14 10.83
CA VAL A 31 -11.75 -4.30 10.07
C VAL A 31 -12.32 -4.03 8.70
N LEU A 32 -11.85 -2.97 8.04
CA LEU A 32 -12.36 -2.54 6.74
C LEU A 32 -12.27 -3.68 5.70
N PRO A 33 -13.41 -4.16 5.16
CA PRO A 33 -13.40 -5.34 4.31
C PRO A 33 -12.83 -5.06 2.93
N GLN A 34 -12.22 -6.08 2.36
CA GLN A 34 -11.80 -6.07 0.96
C GLN A 34 -13.04 -6.05 0.06
N GLY A 35 -13.03 -5.19 -0.97
CA GLY A 35 -14.15 -5.04 -1.90
C GLY A 35 -15.13 -3.92 -1.56
N PHE A 36 -15.03 -3.29 -0.37
CA PHE A 36 -15.76 -2.05 -0.13
C PHE A 36 -15.17 -0.91 -0.96
N LYS A 37 -16.03 -0.23 -1.72
CA LYS A 37 -15.64 0.76 -2.74
C LYS A 37 -14.68 1.84 -2.23
N ASN A 38 -14.84 2.26 -0.98
CA ASN A 38 -14.05 3.34 -0.40
C ASN A 38 -12.84 2.85 0.42
N THR A 39 -12.63 1.54 0.53
CA THR A 39 -11.51 0.96 1.29
C THR A 39 -10.17 1.53 0.84
N THR A 40 -9.95 1.56 -0.47
CA THR A 40 -8.74 2.10 -1.10
C THR A 40 -8.53 3.57 -0.74
N THR A 41 -9.56 4.39 -0.84
CA THR A 41 -9.49 5.84 -0.54
C THR A 41 -9.24 6.10 0.95
N ILE A 42 -9.95 5.38 1.83
CA ILE A 42 -9.78 5.52 3.28
C ILE A 42 -8.35 5.16 3.69
N LEU A 43 -7.82 4.04 3.16
CA LEU A 43 -6.45 3.62 3.45
C LEU A 43 -5.42 4.59 2.89
N ALA A 44 -5.61 5.06 1.65
CA ALA A 44 -4.73 6.05 1.04
C ALA A 44 -4.65 7.33 1.87
N ASN A 45 -5.80 7.85 2.32
CA ASN A 45 -5.88 9.07 3.11
C ASN A 45 -5.26 8.91 4.49
N GLN A 46 -5.50 7.78 5.16
CA GLN A 46 -4.92 7.50 6.46
C GLN A 46 -3.40 7.39 6.38
N LEU A 47 -2.89 6.63 5.41
CA LEU A 47 -1.47 6.50 5.18
C LEU A 47 -0.82 7.84 4.78
N ALA A 48 -1.50 8.65 3.97
CA ALA A 48 -1.01 9.97 3.59
C ALA A 48 -0.84 10.87 4.82
N LYS A 49 -1.86 10.94 5.68
CA LYS A 49 -1.84 11.71 6.92
C LYS A 49 -0.72 11.26 7.87
N GLU A 50 -0.46 9.97 7.96
CA GLU A 50 0.65 9.47 8.78
C GLU A 50 2.00 9.82 8.15
N LEU A 51 2.15 9.69 6.84
CA LEU A 51 3.40 10.02 6.15
C LEU A 51 3.72 11.52 6.16
N GLU A 52 2.76 12.41 6.44
CA GLU A 52 3.00 13.86 6.57
C GLU A 52 4.06 14.16 7.63
N SER A 53 3.95 13.60 8.84
CA SER A 53 4.93 13.84 9.91
C SER A 53 6.32 13.33 9.53
N TRP A 54 6.39 12.15 8.91
CA TRP A 54 7.66 11.61 8.43
C TRP A 54 8.28 12.49 7.34
N ARG A 55 7.48 13.06 6.43
CA ARG A 55 7.97 13.97 5.39
C ARG A 55 8.48 15.29 5.95
N GLU A 56 7.81 15.85 6.96
CA GLU A 56 8.23 17.08 7.63
C GLU A 56 9.60 16.93 8.30
N GLU A 57 9.87 15.77 8.89
CA GLU A 57 11.18 15.44 9.47
C GLU A 57 12.27 15.20 8.41
N ASN A 58 11.89 14.83 7.19
CA ASN A 58 12.80 14.38 6.14
C ASN A 58 12.62 15.16 4.81
N PRO A 59 12.72 16.51 4.79
CA PRO A 59 12.36 17.33 3.62
C PRO A 59 13.27 17.15 2.41
N LYS A 60 14.45 16.54 2.60
CA LYS A 60 15.41 16.25 1.51
C LYS A 60 15.03 15.01 0.70
N VAL A 61 14.11 14.19 1.21
CA VAL A 61 13.69 12.94 0.58
C VAL A 61 12.47 13.18 -0.30
N THR A 62 12.52 12.70 -1.54
CA THR A 62 11.32 12.67 -2.39
C THR A 62 10.51 11.44 -2.03
N LEU A 63 9.32 11.63 -1.46
CA LEU A 63 8.40 10.55 -1.13
C LEU A 63 7.12 10.67 -1.96
N LEU A 64 6.86 9.69 -2.81
CA LEU A 64 5.61 9.57 -3.56
C LEU A 64 4.79 8.41 -2.99
N GLN A 65 3.47 8.61 -2.95
CA GLN A 65 2.52 7.61 -2.48
C GLN A 65 1.37 7.54 -3.47
N TYR A 66 0.97 6.32 -3.83
CA TYR A 66 -0.26 6.05 -4.54
C TYR A 66 -0.97 4.88 -3.88
N VAL A 67 -2.04 5.19 -3.15
CA VAL A 67 -2.76 4.20 -2.32
C VAL A 67 -1.78 3.52 -1.36
N ASP A 68 -1.43 2.25 -1.62
CA ASP A 68 -0.55 1.38 -0.84
C ASP A 68 0.87 1.26 -1.42
N ASP A 69 1.11 1.79 -2.63
CA ASP A 69 2.44 1.87 -3.23
C ASP A 69 3.17 3.14 -2.76
N ILE A 70 4.43 2.97 -2.31
CA ILE A 70 5.30 4.06 -1.88
C ILE A 70 6.60 4.01 -2.70
N LEU A 71 7.04 5.17 -3.18
CA LEU A 71 8.34 5.36 -3.82
C LEU A 71 9.14 6.40 -3.03
N LEU A 72 10.34 6.01 -2.60
CA LEU A 72 11.30 6.86 -1.90
C LEU A 72 12.51 7.11 -2.80
N GLY A 73 12.81 8.37 -3.07
CA GLY A 73 13.94 8.82 -3.88
C GLY A 73 14.89 9.73 -3.10
N THR A 74 16.20 9.48 -3.25
CA THR A 74 17.28 10.22 -2.59
C THR A 74 18.41 10.50 -3.58
N SER A 75 19.29 11.45 -3.25
CA SER A 75 20.43 11.83 -4.08
C SER A 75 21.52 10.75 -4.09
N THR A 76 21.73 10.06 -2.97
CA THR A 76 22.75 9.01 -2.85
C THR A 76 22.15 7.66 -2.44
N GLN A 77 22.86 6.58 -2.77
CA GLN A 77 22.47 5.22 -2.36
C GLN A 77 22.54 5.03 -0.83
N GLN A 78 23.51 5.66 -0.17
CA GLN A 78 23.65 5.58 1.29
C GLN A 78 22.44 6.21 1.99
N GLU A 79 22.03 7.40 1.55
CA GLU A 79 20.80 8.04 2.03
C GLU A 79 19.57 7.15 1.72
N SER A 80 19.50 6.54 0.53
CA SER A 80 18.38 5.66 0.16
C SER A 80 18.20 4.55 1.18
N ILE A 81 19.29 3.89 1.58
CA ILE A 81 19.26 2.83 2.59
C ILE A 81 18.83 3.38 3.95
N GLN A 82 19.45 4.47 4.40
CA GLN A 82 19.17 5.07 5.71
C GLN A 82 17.69 5.49 5.83
N PHE A 83 17.17 6.22 4.85
CA PHE A 83 15.79 6.69 4.87
C PHE A 83 14.79 5.55 4.63
N THR A 84 15.16 4.51 3.87
CA THR A 84 14.34 3.29 3.77
C THR A 84 14.19 2.62 5.14
N ILE A 85 15.27 2.50 5.91
CA ILE A 85 15.21 1.93 7.28
C ILE A 85 14.31 2.79 8.18
N SER A 86 14.51 4.12 8.16
CA SER A 86 13.68 5.07 8.92
C SER A 86 12.20 4.91 8.57
N LEU A 87 11.85 4.90 7.28
CA LEU A 87 10.49 4.74 6.80
C LEU A 87 9.89 3.39 7.21
N LEU A 88 10.64 2.30 7.11
CA LEU A 88 10.16 0.96 7.50
C LEU A 88 9.89 0.88 9.00
N ASN A 89 10.75 1.50 9.84
CA ASN A 89 10.52 1.57 11.28
C ASN A 89 9.28 2.40 11.60
N PHE A 90 9.11 3.55 10.94
CA PHE A 90 7.93 4.41 11.08
C PHE A 90 6.64 3.66 10.72
N LEU A 91 6.60 3.02 9.55
CA LEU A 91 5.45 2.23 9.08
C LEU A 91 5.17 1.03 10.01
N GLY A 92 6.22 0.37 10.48
CA GLY A 92 6.11 -0.76 11.42
C GLY A 92 5.51 -0.34 12.76
N ALA A 93 5.94 0.81 13.31
CA ALA A 93 5.40 1.36 14.54
C ALA A 93 3.92 1.73 14.41
N ALA A 94 3.49 2.21 13.24
CA ALA A 94 2.09 2.48 12.93
C ALA A 94 1.27 1.22 12.56
N GLY A 95 1.88 0.03 12.55
CA GLY A 95 1.21 -1.25 12.34
C GLY A 95 1.01 -1.65 10.87
N TYR A 96 1.68 -0.97 9.93
CA TYR A 96 1.69 -1.34 8.52
C TYR A 96 2.67 -2.48 8.27
N LYS A 97 2.36 -3.28 7.24
CA LYS A 97 3.21 -4.40 6.81
C LYS A 97 3.63 -4.15 5.37
N VAL A 98 4.93 -4.26 5.13
CA VAL A 98 5.52 -4.09 3.78
C VAL A 98 5.87 -5.45 3.21
N SER A 99 5.56 -5.66 1.93
CA SER A 99 5.85 -6.91 1.25
C SER A 99 7.34 -7.05 0.95
N LYS A 100 8.06 -7.88 1.72
CA LYS A 100 9.48 -8.18 1.47
C LYS A 100 9.74 -8.71 0.06
N LYS A 101 8.80 -9.52 -0.48
CA LYS A 101 8.92 -10.10 -1.82
C LYS A 101 8.86 -9.06 -2.94
N LYS A 102 8.06 -7.99 -2.76
CA LYS A 102 7.85 -6.95 -3.77
C LYS A 102 8.73 -5.72 -3.56
N ALA A 103 9.38 -5.59 -2.41
CA ALA A 103 10.20 -4.44 -2.08
C ALA A 103 11.43 -4.32 -3.02
N GLN A 104 11.62 -3.13 -3.58
CA GLN A 104 12.76 -2.77 -4.43
C GLN A 104 13.65 -1.80 -3.66
N ILE A 105 14.67 -2.31 -2.94
CA ILE A 105 15.46 -1.51 -1.99
C ILE A 105 16.75 -0.99 -2.64
N ALA A 106 16.98 0.33 -2.55
CA ALA A 106 18.22 0.99 -2.96
C ALA A 106 18.69 0.64 -4.39
N GLN A 107 17.74 0.53 -5.33
CA GLN A 107 17.99 0.24 -6.74
C GLN A 107 18.02 1.52 -7.56
N GLN A 108 18.88 1.59 -8.58
CA GLN A 108 18.93 2.72 -9.51
C GLN A 108 17.80 2.71 -10.55
N THR A 109 17.22 1.54 -10.78
CA THR A 109 16.07 1.32 -11.66
C THR A 109 14.99 0.64 -10.84
N VAL A 110 13.78 1.19 -10.85
CA VAL A 110 12.63 0.64 -10.12
C VAL A 110 11.38 0.63 -10.98
N ILE A 111 10.46 -0.27 -10.68
CA ILE A 111 9.11 -0.30 -11.25
C ILE A 111 8.15 0.32 -10.23
N TYR A 112 7.43 1.37 -10.63
CA TYR A 112 6.42 2.04 -9.82
C TYR A 112 5.18 2.32 -10.69
N LEU A 113 4.02 1.79 -10.30
CA LEU A 113 2.74 1.93 -11.03
C LEU A 113 2.82 1.50 -12.52
N GLY A 114 3.61 0.45 -12.80
CA GLY A 114 3.83 -0.05 -14.16
C GLY A 114 4.73 0.85 -15.03
N LEU A 115 5.42 1.83 -14.42
CA LEU A 115 6.46 2.63 -15.06
C LEU A 115 7.83 2.19 -14.57
N THR A 116 8.77 2.06 -15.50
CA THR A 116 10.19 1.90 -15.18
C THR A 116 10.80 3.28 -15.00
N ILE A 117 11.38 3.53 -13.82
CA ILE A 117 12.03 4.79 -13.46
C ILE A 117 13.51 4.50 -13.28
N ALA A 118 14.37 5.21 -14.03
CA ALA A 118 15.82 5.09 -13.95
C ALA A 118 16.50 6.41 -14.33
N GLN A 119 17.48 6.84 -13.54
CA GLN A 119 18.37 7.97 -13.87
C GLN A 119 17.64 9.25 -14.36
N GLY A 120 16.50 9.58 -13.74
CA GLY A 120 15.69 10.76 -14.11
C GLY A 120 14.79 10.59 -15.34
N GLN A 121 14.79 9.41 -15.97
CA GLN A 121 13.89 9.07 -17.06
C GLN A 121 12.76 8.13 -16.59
N ARG A 122 11.64 8.15 -17.31
CA ARG A 122 10.52 7.24 -17.11
C ARG A 122 10.09 6.60 -18.44
N SER A 123 9.83 5.31 -18.42
CA SER A 123 9.29 4.57 -19.56
C SER A 123 8.15 3.64 -19.13
N ILE A 124 7.26 3.31 -20.06
CA ILE A 124 6.18 2.35 -19.80
C ILE A 124 6.80 0.95 -19.68
N GLY A 125 6.53 0.26 -18.57
CA GLY A 125 7.01 -1.10 -18.33
C GLY A 125 6.46 -2.10 -19.34
N THR A 126 7.23 -3.16 -19.59
CA THR A 126 6.92 -4.19 -20.61
C THR A 126 5.57 -4.84 -20.36
N GLU A 127 5.27 -5.24 -19.13
CA GLU A 127 3.98 -5.85 -18.75
C GLU A 127 2.78 -4.94 -19.06
N ARG A 128 2.93 -3.63 -18.83
CA ARG A 128 1.85 -2.66 -19.09
C ARG A 128 1.63 -2.48 -20.60
N LYS A 129 2.69 -2.54 -21.41
CA LYS A 129 2.58 -2.53 -22.88
C LYS A 129 1.86 -3.78 -23.36
N GLU A 130 2.25 -4.95 -22.87
CA GLU A 130 1.63 -6.23 -23.22
C GLU A 130 0.15 -6.25 -22.87
N ALA A 131 -0.22 -5.80 -21.67
CA ALA A 131 -1.62 -5.71 -21.25
C ALA A 131 -2.46 -4.81 -22.17
N ILE A 132 -1.93 -3.65 -22.60
CA ILE A 132 -2.63 -2.74 -23.53
C ILE A 132 -2.78 -3.38 -24.91
N CYS A 133 -1.72 -4.00 -25.43
CA CYS A 133 -1.75 -4.63 -26.75
C CYS A 133 -2.66 -5.87 -26.82
N GLN A 134 -3.03 -6.46 -25.68
CA GLN A 134 -3.94 -7.61 -25.59
C GLN A 134 -5.41 -7.21 -25.39
N VAL A 135 -5.72 -5.92 -25.23
CA VAL A 135 -7.11 -5.46 -25.19
C VAL A 135 -7.70 -5.58 -26.61
N PRO A 136 -8.81 -6.31 -26.80
CA PRO A 136 -9.45 -6.47 -28.11
C PRO A 136 -9.91 -5.16 -28.75
#